data_AF-A0A1F8F7D8-F1
#
_entry.id   AF-A0A1F8F7D8-F1
#
_cell.length_a   1.000
_cell.length_b   1.000
_cell.length_c   1.000
_cell.angle_alpha   90.00
_cell.angle_beta   90.00
_cell.angle_gamma   90.00
#
_symmetry.space_group_name_H-M   'P 1'
#
loop_
_entity.id
_entity.type
_entity.pdbx_description
1 polymer ?
#
loop_
_entity_poly.entity_id
_entity_poly.type
_entity_poly.pdbx_seq_one_letter_code
_entity_poly.pdbx_strand_id
1 'polypeptide(L)'
;MGEKTFGKGSVQELEKFKDGSSLKVTVAKWFTPSGISISDKGIEPDVKVELPKENPPAGGEKDSPAQAGESEFELGVPGKDPQLDKALELLK
;
A
#
# COMPACT_ATOMS: atom_id res chain seq x y z
N MET A 1 -9.49 7.37 4.36
CA MET A 1 -8.64 7.45 5.57
C MET A 1 -7.47 6.49 5.43
N GLY A 2 -6.41 6.66 6.21
CA GLY A 2 -5.27 5.73 6.24
C GLY A 2 -3.94 6.45 6.10
N GLU A 3 -3.02 5.88 5.32
CA GLU A 3 -1.71 6.49 5.03
C GLU A 3 -1.58 6.81 3.54
N LYS A 4 -0.59 7.64 3.21
CA LYS A 4 -0.28 8.02 1.85
C LYS A 4 0.02 6.76 1.01
N THR A 5 -0.62 6.65 -0.15
CA THR A 5 -0.36 5.52 -1.06
C THR A 5 1.00 5.64 -1.74
N PHE A 6 1.58 4.51 -2.17
CA PHE A 6 2.86 4.48 -2.90
C PHE A 6 2.83 5.30 -4.20
N GLY A 7 1.67 5.39 -4.86
CA GLY A 7 1.52 6.14 -6.09
C GLY A 7 2.03 5.41 -7.33
N LYS A 8 1.63 4.16 -7.54
CA LYS A 8 1.82 3.51 -8.85
C LYS A 8 0.60 3.78 -9.74
N GLY A 9 0.76 4.71 -10.67
CA GLY A 9 -0.31 5.14 -11.58
C GLY A 9 -0.08 4.77 -13.04
N SER A 10 0.53 3.61 -13.36
CA SER A 10 0.85 3.21 -14.74
C SER A 10 0.03 2.00 -15.19
N VAL A 11 -0.43 1.99 -16.44
CA VAL A 11 -1.00 0.80 -17.09
C VAL A 11 0.12 0.12 -17.90
N GLN A 12 0.30 -1.17 -17.68
CA GLN A 12 1.32 -1.96 -18.37
C GLN A 12 0.67 -3.06 -19.20
N GLU A 13 1.16 -3.23 -20.42
CA GLU A 13 0.74 -4.26 -21.37
C GLU A 13 1.91 -5.21 -21.64
N LEU A 14 1.60 -6.48 -21.92
CA LEU A 14 2.59 -7.50 -22.22
C LEU A 14 2.50 -7.88 -23.70
N GLU A 15 3.52 -7.49 -24.45
CA GLU A 15 3.70 -7.89 -25.84
C GLU A 15 4.55 -9.15 -25.93
N LYS A 16 4.08 -10.14 -26.69
CA LYS A 16 4.78 -11.42 -26.88
C LYS A 16 5.35 -11.49 -28.28
N PHE A 17 6.61 -11.89 -28.39
CA PHE A 17 7.29 -12.05 -29.66
C PHE A 17 7.32 -13.51 -30.12
N LYS A 18 7.54 -13.71 -31.42
CA LYS A 18 7.52 -15.04 -32.05
C LYS A 18 8.67 -15.95 -31.59
N ASP A 19 9.75 -15.37 -31.07
CA ASP A 19 10.91 -16.08 -30.53
C ASP A 19 10.70 -16.54 -29.06
N GLY A 20 9.52 -16.29 -28.49
CA GLY A 20 9.18 -16.63 -27.12
C GLY A 20 9.56 -15.57 -26.08
N SER A 21 10.21 -14.48 -26.49
CA SER A 21 10.48 -13.34 -25.61
C SER A 21 9.21 -12.51 -25.36
N SER A 22 9.25 -11.62 -24.36
CA SER A 22 8.13 -10.73 -24.06
C SER A 22 8.60 -9.37 -23.57
N LEU A 23 7.89 -8.32 -23.95
CA LEU A 23 8.10 -6.95 -23.52
C LEU A 23 6.92 -6.49 -22.67
N LYS A 24 7.21 -6.07 -21.43
CA LYS A 24 6.23 -5.40 -20.59
C LYS A 24 6.43 -3.88 -20.71
N VAL A 25 5.49 -3.21 -21.35
CA VAL A 25 5.60 -1.78 -21.66
C VAL A 25 4.51 -0.98 -20.96
N THR A 26 4.86 0.22 -20.49
CA THR A 26 3.87 1.15 -19.94
C THR A 26 3.20 1.90 -21.09
N VAL A 27 1.89 1.72 -21.24
CA VAL A 27 1.11 2.31 -22.34
C VAL A 27 0.31 3.53 -21.92
N ALA A 28 0.00 3.67 -20.63
CA ALA A 28 -0.77 4.80 -20.12
C ALA A 28 -0.42 5.16 -18.67
N LYS A 29 -0.87 6.35 -18.25
CA LYS A 29 -0.78 6.87 -16.89
C LYS A 29 -2.16 7.28 -16.38
N TRP A 30 -2.41 7.05 -15.10
CA TRP A 30 -3.60 7.49 -14.39
C TRP A 30 -3.41 8.89 -13.82
N PHE A 31 -4.42 9.73 -14.04
CA PHE A 31 -4.51 11.09 -13.52
C PHE A 31 -5.78 11.23 -12.69
N THR A 32 -5.71 12.06 -11.66
CA THR A 32 -6.88 12.53 -10.92
C THR A 32 -7.74 13.45 -11.80
N PRO A 33 -9.03 13.67 -11.47
CA PRO A 33 -9.88 14.64 -12.18
C PRO A 33 -9.27 16.06 -12.25
N SER A 34 -8.46 16.43 -11.27
CA SER A 34 -7.73 17.71 -11.23
C SER A 34 -6.45 17.72 -12.10
N GLY A 35 -6.21 16.67 -12.90
CA GLY A 35 -5.05 16.58 -13.79
C GLY A 35 -3.73 16.20 -13.12
N ILE A 36 -3.75 15.79 -11.84
CA ILE A 36 -2.54 15.39 -11.11
C ILE A 36 -2.23 13.92 -11.39
N SER A 37 -1.00 13.63 -11.82
CA SER A 37 -0.48 12.27 -12.03
C SER A 37 -0.34 11.52 -10.71
N ILE A 38 -0.93 10.33 -10.63
CA ILE A 38 -0.85 9.46 -9.44
C ILE A 38 0.58 8.93 -9.25
N SER A 39 1.29 8.74 -10.37
CA SER A 39 2.65 8.17 -10.40
C SER A 39 3.70 9.03 -9.69
N ASP A 40 3.47 10.34 -9.56
CA ASP A 40 4.48 11.28 -9.04
C ASP A 40 4.28 11.60 -7.56
N LYS A 41 3.03 11.56 -7.08
CA LYS A 41 2.69 12.02 -5.72
C LYS A 41 1.99 10.99 -4.85
N GLY A 42 1.48 9.90 -5.41
CA GLY A 42 0.50 9.07 -4.70
C GLY A 42 -0.77 9.84 -4.38
N ILE A 43 -1.60 9.24 -3.53
CA ILE A 43 -2.86 9.82 -3.06
C ILE A 43 -2.77 9.99 -1.54
N GLU A 44 -2.98 11.22 -1.07
CA GLU A 44 -3.11 11.53 0.35
C GLU A 44 -4.52 11.17 0.83
N PRO A 45 -4.68 10.54 2.01
CA PRO A 45 -5.98 10.25 2.58
C PRO A 45 -6.58 11.52 3.20
N ASP A 46 -7.92 11.65 3.13
CA ASP A 46 -8.61 12.79 3.77
C ASP A 46 -8.50 12.77 5.31
N VAL A 47 -8.38 11.57 5.89
CA VAL A 47 -8.21 11.35 7.33
C VAL A 47 -7.00 10.46 7.53
N LYS A 48 -5.93 10.99 8.12
CA LYS A 48 -4.70 10.25 8.35
C LYS A 48 -4.85 9.31 9.55
N VAL A 49 -4.58 8.02 9.36
CA VAL A 49 -4.61 6.98 10.40
C VAL A 49 -3.45 6.02 10.13
N GLU A 50 -2.44 6.05 10.99
CA GLU A 50 -1.22 5.25 10.83
C GLU A 50 -1.45 3.82 11.37
N LEU A 51 -0.93 2.82 10.67
CA LEU A 51 -0.93 1.44 11.17
C LEU A 51 0.24 1.21 12.12
N PRO A 52 0.12 0.26 13.07
CA PRO A 52 1.28 -0.20 13.84
C PRO A 52 2.38 -0.65 12.89
N LYS A 53 3.62 -0.22 13.13
CA LYS A 53 4.76 -0.63 12.30
C LYS A 53 4.97 -2.14 12.44
N GLU A 54 4.66 -2.89 11.39
CA GLU A 54 5.18 -4.25 11.25
C GLU A 54 6.69 -4.12 11.10
N ASN A 55 7.47 -4.71 12.01
CA ASN A 55 8.92 -4.77 11.84
C ASN A 55 9.17 -5.63 10.59
N PRO A 56 9.66 -5.07 9.47
CA PRO A 56 9.99 -5.90 8.34
C PRO A 56 11.12 -6.85 8.78
N PRO A 57 11.13 -8.14 8.37
CA PRO A 57 12.32 -8.95 8.55
C PRO A 57 13.44 -8.29 7.74
N ALA A 58 14.34 -7.60 8.45
CA ALA A 58 15.57 -7.11 7.89
C ALA A 58 16.31 -8.33 7.32
N GLY A 59 16.45 -8.39 6.00
CA GLY A 59 17.40 -9.30 5.37
C GLY A 59 18.80 -8.94 5.86
N GLY A 60 19.34 -9.75 6.78
CA GLY A 60 20.66 -9.54 7.38
C GLY A 60 20.78 -10.23 8.75
N GLU A 61 21.17 -11.49 8.70
CA GLU A 61 21.79 -12.35 9.73
C GLU A 61 21.81 -11.91 11.22
N LYS A 62 21.13 -12.75 12.03
CA LYS A 62 21.49 -13.32 13.35
C LYS A 62 21.59 -12.44 14.63
N ASP A 63 20.94 -13.00 15.65
CA ASP A 63 21.22 -12.95 17.10
C ASP A 63 20.69 -11.77 17.94
N SER A 64 19.42 -11.86 18.37
CA SER A 64 19.01 -11.86 19.81
C SER A 64 17.48 -11.72 20.01
N PRO A 65 16.88 -12.32 21.06
CA PRO A 65 15.45 -12.41 21.23
C PRO A 65 14.90 -11.16 21.93
N ALA A 66 14.38 -10.20 21.17
CA ALA A 66 13.55 -9.14 21.72
C ALA A 66 12.10 -9.63 21.76
N GLN A 67 11.58 -9.79 22.96
CA GLN A 67 10.23 -10.24 23.29
C GLN A 67 9.18 -9.49 22.45
N ALA A 68 8.53 -10.21 21.54
CA ALA A 68 7.35 -9.75 20.84
C ALA A 68 6.17 -9.83 21.80
N GLY A 69 5.80 -8.68 22.40
CA GLY A 69 4.45 -8.50 22.88
C GLY A 69 3.53 -8.62 21.67
N GLU A 70 2.64 -9.60 21.71
CA GLU A 70 1.68 -9.92 20.65
C GLU A 70 0.76 -8.70 20.48
N SER A 71 1.10 -7.81 19.55
CA SER A 71 0.24 -6.68 19.26
C SER A 71 -1.05 -7.23 18.66
N GLU A 72 -2.18 -6.98 19.32
CA GLU A 72 -3.54 -7.41 18.97
C GLU A 72 -4.07 -6.85 17.63
N PHE A 73 -3.17 -6.42 16.74
CA PHE A 73 -3.47 -5.82 15.45
C PHE A 73 -3.79 -6.92 14.43
N GLU A 74 -5.03 -6.91 13.92
CA GLU A 74 -5.48 -7.78 12.84
C GLU A 74 -6.22 -6.93 11.80
N LEU A 75 -5.69 -6.87 10.57
CA LEU A 75 -6.29 -6.13 9.46
C LEU A 75 -7.71 -6.61 9.16
N GLY A 76 -8.65 -5.68 9.08
CA GLY A 76 -10.05 -5.96 8.75
C GLY A 76 -10.90 -6.49 9.90
N VAL A 77 -10.40 -6.52 11.13
CA VAL A 77 -11.16 -6.94 12.32
C VAL A 77 -11.57 -5.71 13.16
N PRO A 78 -12.89 -5.47 13.39
CA PRO A 78 -13.35 -4.37 14.24
C PRO A 78 -12.77 -4.48 15.66
N GLY A 79 -12.31 -3.36 16.22
CA GLY A 79 -11.66 -3.28 17.52
C GLY A 79 -10.16 -3.61 17.53
N LYS A 80 -9.63 -4.11 16.41
CA LYS A 80 -8.22 -4.50 16.24
C LYS A 80 -7.53 -3.80 15.07
N ASP A 81 -8.30 -3.29 14.12
CA ASP A 81 -7.83 -2.47 13.01
C ASP A 81 -8.23 -1.00 13.24
N PRO A 82 -7.28 -0.11 13.61
CA PRO A 82 -7.56 1.29 13.87
C PRO A 82 -8.05 2.05 12.63
N GLN A 83 -7.68 1.61 11.43
CA GLN A 83 -8.23 2.20 10.20
C GLN A 83 -9.69 1.80 10.08
N LEU A 84 -10.02 0.51 10.14
CA LEU A 84 -11.40 0.03 10.04
C LEU A 84 -12.32 0.70 11.08
N ASP A 85 -11.88 0.79 12.33
CA ASP A 85 -12.65 1.42 13.40
C ASP A 85 -12.92 2.90 13.10
N LYS A 86 -11.94 3.61 12.54
CA LYS A 86 -12.14 5.01 12.14
C LYS A 86 -13.12 5.14 10.97
N ALA A 87 -13.17 4.21 10.02
CA ALA A 87 -14.20 4.24 8.98
C ALA A 87 -15.58 4.07 9.58
N LEU A 88 -15.73 3.10 10.49
CA LEU A 88 -17.00 2.81 11.13
C LEU A 88 -17.49 3.97 12.00
N GLU A 89 -16.59 4.75 12.60
CA GLU A 89 -16.93 5.97 13.32
C GLU A 89 -17.44 7.07 12.38
N LEU A 90 -16.77 7.29 11.23
CA LEU A 90 -17.11 8.36 10.28
C LEU A 90 -18.39 8.11 9.47
N LEU A 91 -18.83 6.85 9.37
CA LEU A 91 -20.03 6.45 8.64
C LEU A 91 -21.30 6.42 9.50
N LYS A 92 -21.17 6.58 10.82
CA LYS A 92 -22.29 6.70 11.76
C LYS A 92 -22.80 8.14 11.83
#